data_AF-A0A4W5KWF9-F1
#
_entry.id   AF-A0A4W5KWF9-F1
#
_cell.length_a   1.000
_cell.length_b   1.000
_cell.length_c   1.000
_cell.angle_alpha   90.00
_cell.angle_beta   90.00
_cell.angle_gamma   90.00
#
_symmetry.space_group_name_H-M   'P 1'
#
loop_
_entity.id
_entity.type
_entity.pdbx_description
1 polymer ?
#
loop_
_entity_poly.entity_id
_entity_poly.type
_entity_poly.pdbx_seq_one_letter_code
_entity_poly.pdbx_strand_id
1 'polypeptide(L)'
;MRKYPSLLSLALVCCCWSVQAEVFTSIGQMTDLIYTEKELVQSLKEYIKAEESKLDAVKSWADKLDVVTRASTLDPEGYLAHPVNAYKLMKRLNTEWSELESLVLQDPSDGFISNMTVHRQYFPDQEDEKGAAKALMRLQDTYKLDSESFARGKLPGMHHNAILTVDDCYDMGKTAYNEADYYHAVLWMQQALRQMDAEEEHVVSKADVLDYLSYSVYQMGDLPRAIELTRRLVAIDSSHQRAGGNLRYFEKLLSKQLNELNQEGQEPATEEPIQLGTYKRPNDYLPEREIYEALCRGEGVKMTTERRSRLYCRYHDGNRNPRLLLQPMKEEDEWDSPHIVRYLNALSDQEIEKIKELAKPRLARATVRDPITGVLTTANYRVSKSAWLEGEEDPVIERVNQRIEDITGLTTQTAELLQIANYGVGGQYEPHFDFSRKEEPDAFKTLGTGNRVATFLNYMSDVEAGGATVFPDFGAAIYPKKGTAVFWYNLFRSGEGDYRTRHAACPVLVGSKWVSNKWIHERGQEFRRPCGLTEVD
;
A
#
# COMPACT_ATOMS: atom_id res chain seq x y z
N MET A 1 -29.89 29.33 -53.38
CA MET A 1 -30.59 28.50 -52.38
C MET A 1 -29.54 27.93 -51.44
N ARG A 2 -29.46 28.48 -50.22
CA ARG A 2 -28.52 28.07 -49.17
C ARG A 2 -29.00 26.74 -48.58
N LYS A 3 -28.12 25.74 -48.48
CA LYS A 3 -28.32 24.56 -47.62
C LYS A 3 -27.35 24.68 -46.44
N TYR A 4 -27.91 24.85 -45.25
CA TYR A 4 -27.21 24.72 -43.97
C TYR A 4 -26.97 23.23 -43.69
N PRO A 5 -25.78 22.80 -43.23
CA PRO A 5 -25.65 21.53 -42.54
C PRO A 5 -25.96 21.74 -41.05
N SER A 6 -26.82 20.87 -40.53
CA SER A 6 -27.24 20.81 -39.13
C SER A 6 -26.06 20.46 -38.21
N LEU A 7 -25.85 21.27 -37.18
CA LEU A 7 -25.04 20.95 -36.01
C LEU A 7 -25.67 19.75 -35.29
N LEU A 8 -25.01 18.60 -35.36
CA LEU A 8 -25.24 17.48 -34.46
C LEU A 8 -24.46 17.79 -33.17
N SER A 9 -25.18 18.27 -32.17
CA SER A 9 -24.70 18.42 -30.80
C SER A 9 -24.41 17.03 -30.24
N LEU A 10 -23.15 16.62 -30.26
CA LEU A 10 -22.68 15.46 -29.50
C LEU A 10 -22.69 15.86 -28.03
N ALA A 11 -23.76 15.54 -27.32
CA ALA A 11 -23.75 15.56 -25.87
C ALA A 11 -22.76 14.48 -25.41
N LEU A 12 -21.53 14.90 -25.08
CA LEU A 12 -20.63 14.11 -24.27
C LEU A 12 -21.30 13.91 -22.92
N VAL A 13 -22.03 12.80 -22.78
CA VAL A 13 -22.34 12.24 -21.48
C VAL A 13 -20.99 11.90 -20.87
N CYS A 14 -20.54 12.76 -19.96
CA CYS A 14 -19.42 12.53 -19.08
C CYS A 14 -19.81 11.37 -18.18
N CYS A 15 -19.66 10.15 -18.70
CA CYS A 15 -19.66 8.94 -17.92
C CYS A 15 -18.46 9.05 -16.99
N CYS A 16 -18.68 9.65 -15.82
CA CYS A 16 -17.76 9.55 -14.69
C CYS A 16 -17.79 8.08 -14.27
N TRP A 17 -16.97 7.25 -14.92
CA TRP A 17 -16.63 5.97 -14.37
C TRP A 17 -15.89 6.29 -13.08
N SER A 18 -16.53 6.08 -11.93
CA SER A 18 -15.84 6.01 -10.65
C SER A 18 -14.87 4.83 -10.77
N VAL A 19 -13.65 5.10 -11.22
CA VAL A 19 -12.58 4.11 -11.19
C VAL A 19 -12.35 3.79 -9.72
N GLN A 20 -12.78 2.61 -9.29
CA GLN A 20 -12.44 2.06 -7.97
C GLN A 20 -10.91 1.99 -7.91
N ALA A 21 -10.33 2.86 -7.09
CA ALA A 21 -8.90 3.10 -7.06
C ALA A 21 -8.35 2.60 -5.73
N GLU A 22 -7.45 1.62 -5.78
CA GLU A 22 -6.79 1.00 -4.61
C GLU A 22 -6.50 2.02 -3.49
N VAL A 23 -7.31 2.07 -2.44
CA VAL A 23 -7.33 3.14 -1.43
C VAL A 23 -6.06 3.13 -0.59
N PHE A 24 -5.53 1.93 -0.30
CA PHE A 24 -4.31 1.73 0.50
C PHE A 24 -3.05 2.39 -0.09
N THR A 25 -3.06 2.67 -1.40
CA THR A 25 -1.86 3.14 -2.11
C THR A 25 -1.60 4.63 -1.95
N SER A 26 -2.51 5.37 -1.29
CA SER A 26 -2.38 6.80 -0.99
C SER A 26 -2.74 7.12 0.45
N ILE A 27 -1.81 7.76 1.17
CA ILE A 27 -2.06 8.25 2.54
C ILE A 27 -3.12 9.35 2.56
N GLY A 28 -3.27 10.11 1.47
CA GLY A 28 -4.31 11.13 1.38
C GLY A 28 -5.71 10.53 1.56
N GLN A 29 -6.02 9.45 0.83
CA GLN A 29 -7.33 8.79 0.93
C GLN A 29 -7.48 7.99 2.23
N MET A 30 -6.42 7.35 2.72
CA MET A 30 -6.47 6.69 4.04
C MET A 30 -6.74 7.69 5.17
N THR A 31 -6.26 8.94 5.05
CA THR A 31 -6.57 10.00 6.02
C THR A 31 -8.07 10.31 6.04
N ASP A 32 -8.72 10.36 4.87
CA ASP A 32 -10.16 10.59 4.76
C ASP A 32 -10.98 9.41 5.35
N LEU A 33 -10.48 8.18 5.21
CA LEU A 33 -11.08 6.99 5.85
C LEU A 33 -11.05 7.07 7.38
N ILE A 34 -9.97 7.58 7.98
CA ILE A 34 -9.88 7.74 9.45
C ILE A 34 -10.95 8.71 9.95
N TYR A 35 -11.18 9.81 9.25
CA TYR A 35 -12.25 10.75 9.60
C TYR A 35 -13.64 10.12 9.43
N THR A 36 -13.83 9.34 8.36
CA THR A 36 -15.07 8.59 8.11
C THR A 36 -15.35 7.58 9.24
N GLU A 37 -14.35 6.80 9.65
CA GLU A 37 -14.47 5.85 10.76
C GLU A 37 -14.85 6.56 12.06
N LYS A 38 -14.24 7.71 12.35
CA LYS A 38 -14.58 8.53 13.53
C LYS A 38 -16.04 8.98 13.52
N GLU A 39 -16.56 9.39 12.37
CA GLU A 39 -17.97 9.78 12.21
C GLU A 39 -18.91 8.58 12.43
N LEU A 40 -18.55 7.41 11.91
CA LEU A 40 -19.32 6.18 12.12
C LEU A 40 -19.32 5.72 13.58
N VAL A 41 -18.19 5.84 14.28
CA VAL A 41 -18.11 5.55 15.73
C VAL A 41 -19.03 6.50 16.52
N GLN A 42 -19.09 7.77 16.13
CA GLN A 42 -20.01 8.73 16.76
C GLN A 42 -21.48 8.34 16.51
N SER A 43 -21.82 7.98 15.28
CA SER A 43 -23.15 7.51 14.91
C SER A 43 -23.54 6.20 15.63
N LEU A 44 -22.58 5.28 15.82
CA LEU A 44 -22.76 4.05 16.60
C LEU A 44 -23.07 4.37 18.07
N LYS A 45 -22.39 5.35 18.68
CA LYS A 45 -22.69 5.78 20.06
C LYS A 45 -24.08 6.37 20.20
N GLU A 46 -24.54 7.11 19.20
CA GLU A 46 -25.91 7.66 19.17
C GLU A 46 -26.95 6.56 19.06
N TYR A 47 -26.71 5.55 18.22
CA TYR A 47 -27.54 4.34 18.15
C TYR A 47 -27.59 3.61 19.50
N ILE A 48 -26.42 3.35 20.12
CA ILE A 48 -26.35 2.68 21.43
C ILE A 48 -27.18 3.44 22.47
N LYS A 49 -27.04 4.76 22.54
CA LYS A 49 -27.80 5.60 23.48
C LYS A 49 -29.31 5.53 23.23
N ALA A 50 -29.74 5.45 21.97
CA ALA A 50 -31.15 5.32 21.61
C ALA A 50 -31.70 3.94 22.02
N GLU A 51 -30.93 2.86 21.80
CA GLU A 51 -31.29 1.52 22.28
C GLU A 51 -31.35 1.44 23.81
N GLU A 52 -30.38 2.01 24.52
CA GLU A 52 -30.40 2.06 26.00
C GLU A 52 -31.65 2.79 26.51
N SER A 53 -31.99 3.94 25.91
CA SER A 53 -33.19 4.71 26.28
C SER A 53 -34.48 3.94 26.01
N LYS A 54 -34.56 3.23 24.87
CA LYS A 54 -35.68 2.34 24.54
C LYS A 54 -35.76 1.19 25.53
N LEU A 55 -34.64 0.54 25.82
CA LEU A 55 -34.56 -0.57 26.75
C LEU A 55 -34.98 -0.15 28.16
N ASP A 56 -34.57 1.02 28.62
CA ASP A 56 -34.97 1.55 29.93
C ASP A 56 -36.46 1.86 30.00
N ALA A 57 -37.04 2.39 28.91
CA ALA A 57 -38.49 2.57 28.81
C ALA A 57 -39.23 1.21 28.86
N VAL A 58 -38.75 0.20 28.14
CA VAL A 58 -39.32 -1.15 28.16
C VAL A 58 -39.19 -1.81 29.54
N LYS A 59 -38.04 -1.67 30.22
CA LYS A 59 -37.85 -2.13 31.60
C LYS A 59 -38.85 -1.47 32.55
N SER A 60 -39.03 -0.15 32.47
CA SER A 60 -40.01 0.56 33.30
C SER A 60 -41.45 0.08 33.06
N TRP A 61 -41.80 -0.22 31.81
CA TRP A 61 -43.07 -0.85 31.47
C TRP A 61 -43.22 -2.25 32.08
N ALA A 62 -42.19 -3.09 31.98
CA ALA A 62 -42.18 -4.44 32.55
C ALA A 62 -42.35 -4.41 34.08
N ASP A 63 -41.63 -3.55 34.79
CA ASP A 63 -41.73 -3.39 36.25
C ASP A 63 -43.13 -2.95 36.68
N LYS A 64 -43.72 -1.99 35.95
CA LYS A 64 -45.10 -1.53 36.21
C LYS A 64 -46.13 -2.63 35.99
N LEU A 65 -45.94 -3.46 34.96
CA LEU A 65 -46.83 -4.57 34.65
C LEU A 65 -46.71 -5.70 35.68
N ASP A 66 -45.50 -6.02 36.13
CA ASP A 66 -45.24 -7.06 37.14
C ASP A 66 -45.91 -6.75 38.50
N VAL A 67 -45.87 -5.50 38.94
CA VAL A 67 -46.57 -5.07 40.17
C VAL A 67 -48.09 -5.29 40.05
N VAL A 68 -48.67 -4.94 38.89
CA VAL A 68 -50.12 -5.03 38.68
C VAL A 68 -50.57 -6.47 38.49
N THR A 69 -49.81 -7.31 37.80
CA THR A 69 -50.15 -8.72 37.60
C THR A 69 -50.12 -9.47 38.93
N ARG A 70 -49.10 -9.27 39.78
CA ARG A 70 -49.02 -9.87 41.12
C ARG A 70 -50.22 -9.56 42.01
N ALA A 71 -50.70 -8.31 42.00
CA ALA A 71 -51.87 -7.92 42.79
C ALA A 71 -53.18 -8.54 42.25
N SER A 72 -53.30 -8.69 40.92
CA SER A 72 -54.51 -9.20 40.27
C SER A 72 -54.66 -10.73 40.31
N THR A 73 -53.56 -11.49 40.47
CA THR A 73 -53.58 -12.96 40.46
C THR A 73 -53.81 -13.59 41.84
N LEU A 74 -53.68 -12.81 42.92
CA LEU A 74 -53.90 -13.27 44.29
C LEU A 74 -55.39 -13.51 44.62
N ASP A 75 -56.30 -12.69 44.05
CA ASP A 75 -57.76 -12.85 44.14
C ASP A 75 -58.42 -12.25 42.88
N PRO A 76 -58.50 -12.99 41.77
CA PRO A 76 -58.99 -12.46 40.50
C PRO A 76 -60.45 -12.00 40.54
N GLU A 77 -61.31 -12.73 41.23
CA GLU A 77 -62.75 -12.47 41.28
C GLU A 77 -63.06 -11.25 42.16
N GLY A 78 -62.45 -11.16 43.35
CA GLY A 78 -62.57 -9.99 44.22
C GLY A 78 -61.88 -8.74 43.65
N TYR A 79 -60.76 -8.90 42.94
CA TYR A 79 -60.09 -7.80 42.26
C TYR A 79 -60.96 -7.19 41.14
N LEU A 80 -61.60 -8.03 40.32
CA LEU A 80 -62.44 -7.60 39.19
C LEU A 80 -63.85 -7.16 39.62
N ALA A 81 -64.32 -7.54 40.81
CA ALA A 81 -65.58 -7.07 41.37
C ALA A 81 -65.59 -5.53 41.58
N HIS A 82 -64.43 -4.88 41.67
CA HIS A 82 -64.31 -3.43 41.72
C HIS A 82 -64.32 -2.81 40.30
N PRO A 83 -65.32 -1.97 39.94
CA PRO A 83 -65.48 -1.47 38.56
C PRO A 83 -64.25 -0.71 37.99
N VAL A 84 -63.48 -0.04 38.84
CA VAL A 84 -62.24 0.66 38.42
C VAL A 84 -61.17 -0.34 37.97
N ASN A 85 -61.06 -1.49 38.65
CA ASN A 85 -60.06 -2.51 38.32
C ASN A 85 -60.41 -3.23 37.03
N ALA A 86 -61.70 -3.53 36.82
CA ALA A 86 -62.21 -4.06 35.56
C ALA A 86 -61.92 -3.13 34.38
N TYR A 87 -62.23 -1.82 34.52
CA TYR A 87 -61.88 -0.83 33.50
C TYR A 87 -60.36 -0.74 33.25
N LYS A 88 -59.54 -0.72 34.32
CA LYS A 88 -58.07 -0.66 34.19
C LYS A 88 -57.48 -1.90 33.51
N LEU A 89 -58.05 -3.09 33.71
CA LEU A 89 -57.63 -4.30 32.99
C LEU A 89 -58.01 -4.20 31.50
N MET A 90 -59.25 -3.81 31.18
CA MET A 90 -59.71 -3.65 29.80
C MET A 90 -58.88 -2.61 29.04
N LYS A 91 -58.63 -1.44 29.64
CA LYS A 91 -57.74 -0.42 29.07
C LYS A 91 -56.32 -0.93 28.86
N ARG A 92 -55.78 -1.69 29.83
CA ARG A 92 -54.42 -2.21 29.75
C ARG A 92 -54.28 -3.17 28.57
N LEU A 93 -55.15 -4.16 28.46
CA LEU A 93 -55.13 -5.16 27.38
C LEU A 93 -55.46 -4.58 26.01
N ASN A 94 -56.34 -3.58 25.93
CA ASN A 94 -56.77 -3.00 24.64
C ASN A 94 -55.86 -1.88 24.13
N THR A 95 -55.17 -1.15 25.00
CA THR A 95 -54.44 0.08 24.61
C THR A 95 -53.00 0.07 25.11
N GLU A 96 -52.78 -0.14 26.41
CA GLU A 96 -51.43 -0.04 26.98
C GLU A 96 -50.48 -1.13 26.43
N TRP A 97 -50.97 -2.34 26.15
CA TRP A 97 -50.16 -3.40 25.50
C TRP A 97 -49.82 -3.08 24.05
N SER A 98 -50.71 -2.43 23.29
CA SER A 98 -50.42 -2.00 21.91
C SER A 98 -49.42 -0.84 21.86
N GLU A 99 -49.43 0.05 22.87
CA GLU A 99 -48.40 1.09 23.03
C GLU A 99 -47.02 0.48 23.31
N LEU A 100 -46.97 -0.54 24.18
CA LEU A 100 -45.73 -1.29 24.44
C LEU A 100 -45.23 -2.03 23.19
N GLU A 101 -46.12 -2.70 22.46
CA GLU A 101 -45.80 -3.35 21.18
C GLU A 101 -45.20 -2.34 20.19
N SER A 102 -45.81 -1.15 20.07
CA SER A 102 -45.30 -0.08 19.22
C SER A 102 -43.90 0.38 19.65
N LEU A 103 -43.63 0.52 20.95
CA LEU A 103 -42.31 0.87 21.48
C LEU A 103 -41.27 -0.24 21.18
N VAL A 104 -41.63 -1.51 21.36
CA VAL A 104 -40.73 -2.65 21.11
C VAL A 104 -40.37 -2.74 19.62
N LEU A 105 -41.33 -2.48 18.74
CA LEU A 105 -41.15 -2.51 17.28
C LEU A 105 -40.40 -1.29 16.71
N GLN A 106 -40.17 -0.21 17.48
CA GLN A 106 -39.36 0.91 17.01
C GLN A 106 -37.92 0.46 16.75
N ASP A 107 -37.39 0.77 15.57
CA ASP A 107 -36.01 0.50 15.20
C ASP A 107 -35.17 1.79 15.34
N PRO A 108 -34.31 1.92 16.37
CA PRO A 108 -33.44 3.07 16.51
C PRO A 108 -32.22 3.02 15.56
N SER A 109 -32.04 1.95 14.78
CA SER A 109 -30.87 1.75 13.92
C SER A 109 -30.89 2.54 12.62
N ASP A 110 -32.05 3.04 12.17
CA ASP A 110 -32.24 3.73 10.88
C ASP A 110 -31.18 4.82 10.60
N GLY A 111 -30.87 5.66 11.59
CA GLY A 111 -29.88 6.73 11.45
C GLY A 111 -28.46 6.19 11.24
N PHE A 112 -28.07 5.18 12.01
CA PHE A 112 -26.77 4.53 11.88
C PHE A 112 -26.64 3.76 10.57
N ILE A 113 -27.65 2.96 10.20
CA ILE A 113 -27.66 2.17 8.97
C ILE A 113 -27.63 3.08 7.73
N SER A 114 -28.37 4.20 7.75
CA SER A 114 -28.34 5.19 6.67
C SER A 114 -26.95 5.80 6.53
N ASN A 115 -26.32 6.20 7.64
CA ASN A 115 -24.98 6.77 7.63
C ASN A 115 -23.94 5.77 7.13
N MET A 116 -23.96 4.54 7.65
CA MET A 116 -23.11 3.43 7.21
C MET A 116 -23.28 3.18 5.71
N THR A 117 -24.51 3.17 5.20
CA THR A 117 -24.78 2.93 3.77
C THR A 117 -24.21 4.02 2.88
N VAL A 118 -24.30 5.29 3.30
CA VAL A 118 -23.71 6.43 2.56
C VAL A 118 -22.19 6.34 2.51
N HIS A 119 -21.54 5.96 3.62
CA HIS A 119 -20.08 5.88 3.66
C HIS A 119 -19.51 4.59 3.04
N ARG A 120 -20.29 3.50 3.02
CA ARG A 120 -19.86 2.20 2.49
C ARG A 120 -19.37 2.24 1.05
N GLN A 121 -19.86 3.16 0.22
CA GLN A 121 -19.39 3.34 -1.16
C GLN A 121 -17.92 3.79 -1.25
N TYR A 122 -17.36 4.33 -0.17
CA TYR A 122 -15.97 4.80 -0.08
C TYR A 122 -15.06 3.83 0.68
N PHE A 123 -15.61 2.74 1.21
CA PHE A 123 -14.83 1.76 1.96
C PHE A 123 -13.88 0.98 1.03
N PRO A 124 -12.73 0.55 1.56
CA PRO A 124 -11.88 -0.38 0.85
C PRO A 124 -12.61 -1.71 0.61
N ASP A 125 -12.30 -2.37 -0.50
CA ASP A 125 -12.81 -3.69 -0.84
C ASP A 125 -11.79 -4.81 -0.52
N GLN A 126 -12.09 -6.05 -0.93
CA GLN A 126 -11.21 -7.20 -0.69
C GLN A 126 -9.88 -7.10 -1.45
N GLU A 127 -9.84 -6.43 -2.60
CA GLU A 127 -8.59 -6.23 -3.35
C GLU A 127 -7.70 -5.20 -2.65
N ASP A 128 -8.30 -4.18 -2.02
CA ASP A 128 -7.57 -3.23 -1.17
C ASP A 128 -6.90 -3.90 0.03
N GLU A 129 -7.64 -4.76 0.74
CA GLU A 129 -7.13 -5.52 1.88
C GLU A 129 -5.97 -6.44 1.46
N LYS A 130 -6.18 -7.20 0.38
CA LYS A 130 -5.14 -8.05 -0.23
C LYS A 130 -3.91 -7.25 -0.64
N GLY A 131 -4.12 -6.07 -1.24
CA GLY A 131 -3.05 -5.16 -1.64
C GLY A 131 -2.24 -4.64 -0.44
N ALA A 132 -2.91 -4.32 0.66
CA ALA A 132 -2.26 -3.94 1.92
C ALA A 132 -1.45 -5.11 2.52
N ALA A 133 -1.98 -6.33 2.53
CA ALA A 133 -1.24 -7.52 2.99
C ALA A 133 0.02 -7.76 2.15
N LYS A 134 -0.07 -7.67 0.83
CA LYS A 134 1.09 -7.77 -0.08
C LYS A 134 2.11 -6.65 0.17
N ALA A 135 1.65 -5.45 0.46
CA ALA A 135 2.53 -4.33 0.81
C ALA A 135 3.32 -4.62 2.09
N LEU A 136 2.70 -5.21 3.12
CA LEU A 136 3.38 -5.63 4.35
C LEU A 136 4.42 -6.73 4.08
N MET A 137 4.10 -7.75 3.28
CA MET A 137 5.05 -8.82 2.90
C MET A 137 6.24 -8.25 2.12
N ARG A 138 6.01 -7.31 1.21
CA ARG A 138 7.08 -6.60 0.50
C ARG A 138 8.01 -5.84 1.46
N LEU A 139 7.44 -5.17 2.47
CA LEU A 139 8.22 -4.49 3.50
C LEU A 139 9.04 -5.48 4.32
N GLN A 140 8.43 -6.62 4.65
CA GLN A 140 9.08 -7.73 5.34
C GLN A 140 10.32 -8.20 4.58
N ASP A 141 10.18 -8.48 3.28
CA ASP A 141 11.29 -8.87 2.41
C ASP A 141 12.37 -7.79 2.32
N THR A 142 11.96 -6.60 1.89
CA THR A 142 12.90 -5.52 1.55
C THR A 142 13.75 -5.13 2.74
N TYR A 143 13.14 -5.02 3.92
CA TYR A 143 13.80 -4.56 5.13
C TYR A 143 14.23 -5.70 6.06
N LYS A 144 14.09 -6.97 5.63
CA LYS A 144 14.42 -8.16 6.44
C LYS A 144 13.78 -8.12 7.83
N LEU A 145 12.49 -7.78 7.88
CA LEU A 145 11.74 -7.69 9.12
C LEU A 145 11.33 -9.10 9.56
N ASP A 146 11.56 -9.43 10.83
CA ASP A 146 11.03 -10.67 11.39
C ASP A 146 9.53 -10.53 11.66
N SER A 147 8.76 -11.59 11.38
CA SER A 147 7.30 -11.58 11.56
C SER A 147 6.88 -11.26 12.99
N GLU A 148 7.68 -11.60 13.98
CA GLU A 148 7.33 -11.39 15.39
C GLU A 148 7.41 -9.92 15.79
N SER A 149 8.55 -9.27 15.54
CA SER A 149 8.73 -7.83 15.80
C SER A 149 7.77 -7.03 14.95
N PHE A 150 7.56 -7.44 13.69
CA PHE A 150 6.65 -6.75 12.79
C PHE A 150 5.19 -6.86 13.27
N ALA A 151 4.73 -8.04 13.69
CA ALA A 151 3.41 -8.23 14.29
C ALA A 151 3.23 -7.44 15.59
N ARG A 152 4.30 -7.21 16.35
CA ARG A 152 4.27 -6.39 17.58
C ARG A 152 4.49 -4.89 17.34
N GLY A 153 4.43 -4.42 16.09
CA GLY A 153 4.60 -3.01 15.74
C GLY A 153 6.02 -2.45 15.99
N LYS A 154 7.01 -3.33 16.16
CA LYS A 154 8.41 -2.96 16.39
C LYS A 154 9.12 -2.87 15.05
N LEU A 155 9.39 -1.65 14.61
CA LEU A 155 10.19 -1.37 13.42
C LEU A 155 11.55 -0.80 13.83
N PRO A 156 12.62 -1.01 13.04
CA PRO A 156 13.93 -0.45 13.35
C PRO A 156 13.87 1.07 13.53
N GLY A 157 14.21 1.55 14.74
CA GLY A 157 14.21 2.98 15.08
C GLY A 157 12.84 3.59 15.38
N MET A 158 11.76 2.79 15.40
CA MET A 158 10.39 3.28 15.58
C MET A 158 9.55 2.35 16.46
N HIS A 159 8.81 2.92 17.39
CA HIS A 159 7.89 2.18 18.27
C HIS A 159 6.46 2.63 18.01
N HIS A 160 5.61 1.70 17.58
CA HIS A 160 4.17 1.89 17.50
C HIS A 160 3.45 0.88 18.38
N ASN A 161 2.26 1.26 18.85
CA ASN A 161 1.44 0.44 19.75
C ASN A 161 0.49 -0.51 19.01
N ALA A 162 0.50 -0.50 17.67
CA ALA A 162 -0.35 -1.39 16.87
C ALA A 162 0.22 -2.82 16.92
N ILE A 163 -0.65 -3.79 17.15
CA ILE A 163 -0.30 -5.21 17.25
C ILE A 163 -1.22 -5.97 16.30
N LEU A 164 -0.66 -6.88 15.50
CA LEU A 164 -1.41 -7.84 14.72
C LEU A 164 -1.84 -9.00 15.63
N THR A 165 -3.13 -9.27 15.66
CA THR A 165 -3.73 -10.39 16.38
C THR A 165 -3.37 -11.73 15.74
N VAL A 166 -3.72 -12.83 16.41
CA VAL A 166 -3.64 -14.19 15.84
C VAL A 166 -4.41 -14.28 14.52
N ASP A 167 -5.63 -13.74 14.50
CA ASP A 167 -6.51 -13.75 13.33
C ASP A 167 -5.91 -12.92 12.18
N ASP A 168 -5.33 -11.75 12.47
CA ASP A 168 -4.62 -10.93 11.46
C ASP A 168 -3.43 -11.69 10.84
N CYS A 169 -2.62 -12.35 11.68
CA CYS A 169 -1.49 -13.16 11.20
C CYS A 169 -1.95 -14.35 10.36
N TYR A 170 -3.06 -14.99 10.74
CA TYR A 170 -3.67 -16.06 9.96
C TYR A 170 -4.18 -15.55 8.60
N ASP A 171 -4.87 -14.42 8.56
CA ASP A 171 -5.39 -13.83 7.32
C ASP A 171 -4.27 -13.37 6.37
N MET A 172 -3.17 -12.84 6.91
CA MET A 172 -1.95 -12.58 6.14
C MET A 172 -1.37 -13.88 5.55
N GLY A 173 -1.21 -14.93 6.37
CA GLY A 173 -0.70 -16.23 5.91
C GLY A 173 -1.59 -16.88 4.86
N LYS A 174 -2.91 -16.74 5.01
CA LYS A 174 -3.91 -17.28 4.08
C LYS A 174 -3.90 -16.52 2.76
N THR A 175 -3.76 -15.20 2.80
CA THR A 175 -3.57 -14.36 1.62
C THR A 175 -2.32 -14.79 0.84
N ALA A 176 -1.18 -14.98 1.53
CA ALA A 176 0.04 -15.47 0.91
C ALA A 176 -0.13 -16.87 0.28
N TYR A 177 -0.77 -17.79 1.01
CA TYR A 177 -1.04 -19.14 0.54
C TYR A 177 -1.86 -19.16 -0.76
N ASN A 178 -2.93 -18.35 -0.83
CA ASN A 178 -3.81 -18.28 -1.99
C ASN A 178 -3.10 -17.73 -3.24
N GLU A 179 -2.06 -16.93 -3.05
CA GLU A 179 -1.20 -16.40 -4.12
C GLU A 179 -0.01 -17.32 -4.44
N ALA A 180 0.02 -18.53 -3.86
CA ALA A 180 1.14 -19.49 -3.95
C ALA A 180 2.49 -18.95 -3.42
N ASP A 181 2.45 -17.91 -2.59
CA ASP A 181 3.61 -17.43 -1.83
C ASP A 181 3.75 -18.25 -0.54
N TYR A 182 4.19 -19.50 -0.70
CA TYR A 182 4.34 -20.42 0.42
C TYR A 182 5.43 -19.97 1.40
N TYR A 183 6.39 -19.15 0.97
CA TYR A 183 7.42 -18.58 1.83
C TYR A 183 6.80 -17.67 2.90
N HIS A 184 5.99 -16.69 2.49
CA HIS A 184 5.29 -15.82 3.43
C HIS A 184 4.17 -16.54 4.19
N ALA A 185 3.47 -17.47 3.54
CA ALA A 185 2.43 -18.27 4.19
C ALA A 185 2.98 -19.01 5.42
N VAL A 186 4.16 -19.62 5.27
CA VAL A 186 4.87 -20.28 6.38
C VAL A 186 5.19 -19.30 7.51
N LEU A 187 5.78 -18.14 7.20
CA LEU A 187 6.22 -17.17 8.21
C LEU A 187 5.05 -16.65 9.04
N TRP A 188 3.94 -16.28 8.38
CA TRP A 188 2.76 -15.72 9.04
C TRP A 188 1.93 -16.77 9.77
N MET A 189 1.76 -17.97 9.20
CA MET A 189 1.10 -19.08 9.90
C MET A 189 1.88 -19.53 11.13
N GLN A 190 3.22 -19.56 11.04
CA GLN A 190 4.06 -19.83 12.20
C GLN A 190 3.92 -18.76 13.28
N GLN A 191 3.82 -17.48 12.90
CA GLN A 191 3.61 -16.39 13.84
C GLN A 191 2.24 -16.49 14.53
N ALA A 192 1.18 -16.78 13.78
CA ALA A 192 -0.15 -17.04 14.36
C ALA A 192 -0.09 -18.20 15.36
N LEU A 193 0.55 -19.32 14.98
CA LEU A 193 0.70 -20.47 15.87
C LEU A 193 1.47 -20.14 17.16
N ARG A 194 2.51 -19.29 17.09
CA ARG A 194 3.26 -18.83 18.27
C ARG A 194 2.39 -17.98 19.19
N GLN A 195 1.58 -17.07 18.65
CA GLN A 195 0.65 -16.25 19.43
C GLN A 195 -0.42 -17.12 20.11
N MET A 196 -0.93 -18.15 19.42
CA MET A 196 -1.83 -19.13 20.02
C MET A 196 -1.17 -19.95 21.13
N ASP A 197 0.08 -20.36 20.95
CA ASP A 197 0.86 -21.07 21.98
C ASP A 197 1.15 -20.18 23.20
N ALA A 198 1.10 -18.85 23.03
CA ALA A 198 1.19 -17.84 24.09
C ALA A 198 -0.18 -17.49 24.72
N GLU A 199 -1.25 -18.23 24.39
CA GLU A 199 -2.61 -18.05 24.90
C GLU A 199 -3.24 -16.68 24.58
N GLU A 200 -2.84 -16.04 23.47
CA GLU A 200 -3.48 -14.82 22.97
C GLU A 200 -4.91 -15.10 22.44
N GLU A 201 -5.84 -14.14 22.56
CA GLU A 201 -7.24 -14.30 22.11
C GLU A 201 -7.33 -14.51 20.59
N HIS A 202 -8.19 -15.44 20.16
CA HIS A 202 -8.36 -15.79 18.74
C HIS A 202 -9.70 -16.45 18.46
N VAL A 203 -10.18 -16.29 17.22
CA VAL A 203 -11.37 -16.98 16.71
C VAL A 203 -10.99 -18.19 15.86
N VAL A 204 -9.91 -18.09 15.07
CA VAL A 204 -9.43 -19.16 14.20
C VAL A 204 -9.00 -20.41 14.98
N SER A 205 -9.31 -21.60 14.46
CA SER A 205 -8.92 -22.84 15.13
C SER A 205 -7.44 -23.17 14.89
N LYS A 206 -6.80 -23.81 15.88
CA LYS A 206 -5.41 -24.28 15.74
C LYS A 206 -5.26 -25.32 14.63
N ALA A 207 -6.35 -26.05 14.35
CA ALA A 207 -6.40 -27.02 13.26
C ALA A 207 -6.29 -26.31 11.89
N ASP A 208 -7.00 -25.20 11.69
CA ASP A 208 -6.94 -24.43 10.44
C ASP A 208 -5.52 -23.90 10.19
N VAL A 209 -4.88 -23.30 11.20
CA VAL A 209 -3.50 -22.80 11.08
C VAL A 209 -2.53 -23.92 10.70
N LEU A 210 -2.61 -25.08 11.36
CA LEU A 210 -1.74 -26.23 11.09
C LEU A 210 -1.97 -26.84 9.71
N ASP A 211 -3.20 -26.82 9.18
CA ASP A 211 -3.50 -27.33 7.85
C ASP A 211 -2.79 -26.49 6.77
N TYR A 212 -2.95 -25.17 6.82
CA TYR A 212 -2.23 -24.26 5.91
C TYR A 212 -0.71 -24.31 6.11
N LEU A 213 -0.23 -24.32 7.36
CA LEU A 213 1.20 -24.35 7.66
C LEU A 213 1.85 -25.64 7.15
N SER A 214 1.26 -26.81 7.42
CA SER A 214 1.84 -28.10 7.03
C SER A 214 1.96 -28.25 5.51
N TYR A 215 0.95 -27.80 4.75
CA TYR A 215 1.02 -27.80 3.29
C TYR A 215 2.05 -26.80 2.76
N SER A 216 2.10 -25.59 3.33
CA SER A 216 3.07 -24.56 2.90
C SER A 216 4.51 -25.01 3.15
N VAL A 217 4.78 -25.64 4.30
CA VAL A 217 6.09 -26.23 4.64
C VAL A 217 6.45 -27.36 3.67
N TYR A 218 5.49 -28.21 3.30
CA TYR A 218 5.68 -29.23 2.28
C TYR A 218 6.07 -28.61 0.91
N GLN A 219 5.38 -27.54 0.50
CA GLN A 219 5.70 -26.84 -0.76
C GLN A 219 7.09 -26.19 -0.74
N MET A 220 7.59 -25.81 0.43
CA MET A 220 8.96 -25.33 0.63
C MET A 220 10.01 -26.46 0.64
N GLY A 221 9.60 -27.72 0.51
CA GLY A 221 10.48 -28.89 0.40
C GLY A 221 10.89 -29.54 1.73
N ASP A 222 10.38 -29.05 2.88
CA ASP A 222 10.69 -29.61 4.20
C ASP A 222 9.65 -30.67 4.59
N LEU A 223 9.79 -31.84 3.96
CA LEU A 223 8.90 -32.97 4.14
C LEU A 223 8.88 -33.52 5.59
N PRO A 224 10.02 -33.67 6.30
CA PRO A 224 10.01 -34.13 7.69
C PRO A 224 9.19 -33.21 8.61
N ARG A 225 9.36 -31.89 8.51
CA ARG A 225 8.59 -30.94 9.32
C ARG A 225 7.12 -30.89 8.93
N ALA A 226 6.80 -31.01 7.63
CA ALA A 226 5.41 -31.10 7.17
C ALA A 226 4.67 -32.30 7.81
N ILE A 227 5.31 -33.47 7.85
CA ILE A 227 4.77 -34.67 8.51
C ILE A 227 4.48 -34.41 9.99
N GLU A 228 5.42 -33.78 10.71
CA GLU A 228 5.26 -33.52 12.14
C GLU A 228 4.12 -32.54 12.41
N LEU A 229 4.01 -31.47 11.62
CA LEU A 229 2.89 -30.53 11.69
C LEU A 229 1.55 -31.21 11.39
N THR A 230 1.51 -32.12 10.40
CA THR A 230 0.30 -32.89 10.11
C THR A 230 -0.04 -33.89 11.21
N ARG A 231 0.95 -34.49 11.90
CA ARG A 231 0.70 -35.33 13.09
C ARG A 231 0.08 -34.54 14.22
N ARG A 232 0.58 -33.33 14.49
CA ARG A 232 -0.04 -32.40 15.46
C ARG A 232 -1.48 -32.06 15.07
N LEU A 233 -1.74 -31.81 13.78
CA LEU A 233 -3.09 -31.57 13.28
C LEU A 233 -4.03 -32.75 13.54
N VAL A 234 -3.61 -33.98 13.20
CA VAL A 234 -4.41 -35.20 13.44
C VAL A 234 -4.63 -35.47 14.93
N ALA A 235 -3.67 -35.12 15.79
CA ALA A 235 -3.81 -35.24 17.23
C ALA A 235 -4.86 -34.29 17.82
N ILE A 236 -5.01 -33.09 17.22
CA ILE A 236 -6.01 -32.09 17.63
C ILE A 236 -7.38 -32.41 17.03
N ASP A 237 -7.44 -32.69 15.74
CA ASP A 237 -8.66 -33.06 15.02
C ASP A 237 -8.44 -34.34 14.20
N SER A 238 -8.73 -35.47 14.83
CA SER A 238 -8.64 -36.79 14.19
C SER A 238 -9.65 -36.99 13.05
N SER A 239 -10.70 -36.15 12.98
CA SER A 239 -11.75 -36.19 11.96
C SER A 239 -11.50 -35.21 10.80
N HIS A 240 -10.36 -34.50 10.83
CA HIS A 240 -10.04 -33.48 9.84
C HIS A 240 -9.97 -34.07 8.43
N GLN A 241 -10.77 -33.52 7.51
CA GLN A 241 -11.04 -34.11 6.19
C GLN A 241 -9.77 -34.37 5.36
N ARG A 242 -8.78 -33.47 5.45
CA ARG A 242 -7.54 -33.51 4.65
C ARG A 242 -6.36 -34.12 5.37
N ALA A 243 -6.31 -34.05 6.70
CA ALA A 243 -5.07 -34.28 7.45
C ALA A 243 -4.60 -35.73 7.36
N GLY A 244 -5.51 -36.69 7.53
CA GLY A 244 -5.16 -38.12 7.43
C GLY A 244 -4.72 -38.53 6.02
N GLY A 245 -5.27 -37.90 4.98
CA GLY A 245 -4.86 -38.10 3.59
C GLY A 245 -3.47 -37.53 3.31
N ASN A 246 -3.25 -36.28 3.71
CA ASN A 246 -1.96 -35.59 3.59
C ASN A 246 -0.85 -36.33 4.33
N LEU A 247 -1.10 -36.79 5.55
CA LEU A 247 -0.11 -37.53 6.35
C LEU A 247 0.36 -38.80 5.63
N ARG A 248 -0.57 -39.63 5.16
CA ARG A 248 -0.24 -40.85 4.40
C ARG A 248 0.51 -40.54 3.11
N TYR A 249 0.14 -39.45 2.45
CA TYR A 249 0.82 -39.00 1.23
C TYR A 249 2.26 -38.56 1.51
N PHE A 250 2.48 -37.74 2.53
CA PHE A 250 3.80 -37.26 2.94
C PHE A 250 4.70 -38.39 3.42
N GLU A 251 4.21 -39.32 4.24
CA GLU A 251 4.97 -40.50 4.70
C GLU A 251 5.37 -41.42 3.53
N LYS A 252 4.50 -41.56 2.52
CA LYS A 252 4.80 -42.29 1.29
C LYS A 252 5.88 -41.60 0.45
N LEU A 253 5.86 -40.26 0.35
CA LEU A 253 6.90 -39.51 -0.33
C LEU A 253 8.25 -39.63 0.38
N LEU A 254 8.25 -39.56 1.72
CA LEU A 254 9.48 -39.65 2.51
C LEU A 254 10.12 -41.03 2.40
N SER A 255 9.33 -42.09 2.51
CA SER A 255 9.83 -43.46 2.32
C SER A 255 10.41 -43.69 0.92
N LYS A 256 9.82 -43.06 -0.12
CA LYS A 256 10.39 -43.09 -1.47
C LYS A 256 11.74 -42.37 -1.54
N GLN A 257 11.87 -41.17 -0.96
CA GLN A 257 13.13 -40.43 -0.93
C GLN A 257 14.26 -41.19 -0.19
N LEU A 258 13.96 -41.77 0.97
CA LEU A 258 14.94 -42.55 1.75
C LEU A 258 15.45 -43.76 0.96
N ASN A 259 14.54 -44.46 0.25
CA ASN A 259 14.89 -45.58 -0.60
C ASN A 259 15.77 -45.16 -1.80
N GLU A 260 15.53 -43.98 -2.39
CA GLU A 260 16.33 -43.46 -3.51
C GLU A 260 17.74 -43.02 -3.06
N LEU A 261 17.90 -42.59 -1.81
CA LEU A 261 19.15 -42.08 -1.24
C LEU A 261 20.02 -43.15 -0.56
N ASN A 262 19.58 -44.41 -0.48
CA ASN A 262 20.24 -45.48 0.31
C ASN A 262 20.53 -45.05 1.76
N GLN A 263 19.67 -44.22 2.35
CA GLN A 263 19.81 -43.76 3.73
C GLN A 263 18.88 -44.59 4.63
N GLU A 264 19.45 -45.28 5.61
CA GLU A 264 18.70 -46.05 6.62
C GLU A 264 18.23 -45.20 7.80
N GLY A 265 18.62 -43.91 7.86
CA GLY A 265 18.40 -43.03 8.99
C GLY A 265 17.60 -41.77 8.62
N GLN A 266 16.60 -41.48 9.43
CA GLN A 266 15.84 -40.23 9.41
C GLN A 266 16.64 -39.14 10.13
N GLU A 267 16.90 -37.99 9.49
CA GLU A 267 17.18 -36.79 10.28
C GLU A 267 15.87 -36.41 11.00
N PRO A 268 15.87 -36.33 12.34
CA PRO A 268 14.67 -35.98 13.08
C PRO A 268 14.18 -34.60 12.63
N ALA A 269 12.88 -34.49 12.38
CA ALA A 269 12.28 -33.19 12.12
C ALA A 269 12.55 -32.29 13.33
N THR A 270 13.17 -31.14 13.11
CA THR A 270 13.44 -30.19 14.19
C THR A 270 12.12 -29.57 14.65
N GLU A 271 11.85 -29.59 15.94
CA GLU A 271 10.74 -28.84 16.56
C GLU A 271 11.07 -27.34 16.75
N GLU A 272 12.27 -26.92 16.35
CA GLU A 272 12.66 -25.52 16.44
C GLU A 272 11.69 -24.62 15.65
N PRO A 273 11.27 -23.47 16.22
CA PRO A 273 10.40 -22.54 15.54
C PRO A 273 10.99 -22.12 14.20
N ILE A 274 10.17 -22.09 13.14
CA ILE A 274 10.59 -21.58 11.83
C ILE A 274 10.88 -20.08 11.98
N GLN A 275 12.15 -19.68 11.85
CA GLN A 275 12.60 -18.30 11.89
C GLN A 275 12.84 -17.73 10.48
N LEU A 276 12.95 -16.40 10.38
CA LEU A 276 13.35 -15.73 9.15
C LEU A 276 14.72 -16.28 8.68
N GLY A 277 14.79 -16.75 7.44
CA GLY A 277 16.00 -17.39 6.88
C GLY A 277 16.07 -18.91 6.99
N THR A 278 15.11 -19.56 7.67
CA THR A 278 15.00 -21.04 7.68
C THR A 278 14.81 -21.60 6.27
N TYR A 279 13.97 -20.93 5.49
CA TYR A 279 13.74 -21.24 4.08
C TYR A 279 14.34 -20.15 3.21
N LYS A 280 14.85 -20.53 2.05
CA LYS A 280 15.24 -19.58 1.02
C LYS A 280 14.00 -19.13 0.26
N ARG A 281 13.87 -17.82 0.08
CA ARG A 281 12.86 -17.25 -0.81
C ARG A 281 13.06 -17.83 -2.23
N PRO A 282 11.98 -18.20 -2.94
CA PRO A 282 12.07 -18.59 -4.34
C PRO A 282 12.73 -17.51 -5.20
N ASN A 283 13.39 -17.93 -6.29
CA ASN A 283 14.00 -16.99 -7.23
C ASN A 283 12.94 -16.06 -7.81
N ASP A 284 13.24 -14.76 -7.80
CA ASP A 284 12.36 -13.75 -8.37
C ASP A 284 12.63 -13.54 -9.87
N TYR A 285 11.67 -12.93 -10.58
CA TYR A 285 11.85 -12.55 -11.98
C TYR A 285 12.84 -11.38 -12.15
N LEU A 286 13.05 -10.56 -11.12
CA LEU A 286 14.05 -9.50 -11.08
C LEU A 286 15.42 -10.06 -10.67
N PRO A 287 16.41 -10.12 -11.59
CA PRO A 287 17.74 -10.65 -11.27
C PRO A 287 18.47 -9.82 -10.21
N GLU A 288 18.27 -8.50 -10.21
CA GLU A 288 18.92 -7.57 -9.27
C GLU A 288 18.14 -7.34 -7.97
N ARG A 289 17.12 -8.14 -7.64
CA ARG A 289 16.26 -7.90 -6.47
C ARG A 289 17.04 -7.81 -5.16
N GLU A 290 18.00 -8.70 -4.94
CA GLU A 290 18.80 -8.70 -3.70
C GLU A 290 19.63 -7.41 -3.54
N ILE A 291 20.23 -6.92 -4.63
CA ILE A 291 21.00 -5.67 -4.65
C ILE A 291 20.08 -4.47 -4.41
N TYR A 292 18.93 -4.44 -5.07
CA TYR A 292 17.90 -3.42 -4.89
C TYR A 292 17.43 -3.35 -3.43
N GLU A 293 17.03 -4.48 -2.84
CA GLU A 293 16.55 -4.53 -1.46
C GLU A 293 17.67 -4.17 -0.47
N ALA A 294 18.91 -4.60 -0.72
CA ALA A 294 20.08 -4.20 0.07
C ALA A 294 20.30 -2.68 0.08
N LEU A 295 20.16 -2.03 -1.08
CA LEU A 295 20.24 -0.57 -1.15
C LEU A 295 19.14 0.11 -0.36
N CYS A 296 17.93 -0.43 -0.38
CA CYS A 296 16.83 0.10 0.44
C CYS A 296 17.11 0.01 1.94
N ARG A 297 17.89 -0.98 2.39
CA ARG A 297 18.37 -1.11 3.77
C ARG A 297 19.58 -0.24 4.10
N GLY A 298 20.12 0.50 3.13
CA GLY A 298 21.34 1.29 3.30
C GLY A 298 22.63 0.45 3.25
N GLU A 299 22.57 -0.78 2.74
CA GLU A 299 23.70 -1.69 2.56
C GLU A 299 24.47 -1.42 1.24
N GLY A 300 24.30 -0.24 0.65
CA GLY A 300 24.91 0.13 -0.62
C GLY A 300 26.42 0.29 -0.61
N VAL A 301 26.97 0.55 -1.80
CA VAL A 301 28.39 0.85 -1.97
C VAL A 301 28.70 2.15 -1.25
N LYS A 302 29.35 2.06 -0.10
CA LYS A 302 29.85 3.25 0.60
C LYS A 302 31.01 3.82 -0.19
N MET A 303 30.94 5.10 -0.56
CA MET A 303 32.07 5.80 -1.15
C MET A 303 33.29 5.70 -0.24
N THR A 304 34.45 5.42 -0.81
CA THR A 304 35.72 5.53 -0.08
C THR A 304 35.91 6.97 0.39
N THR A 305 36.64 7.18 1.48
CA THR A 305 36.94 8.53 2.00
C THR A 305 37.54 9.44 0.91
N GLU A 306 38.40 8.88 0.07
CA GLU A 306 39.05 9.57 -1.06
C GLU A 306 38.06 9.98 -2.16
N ARG A 307 37.08 9.12 -2.46
CA ARG A 307 36.03 9.43 -3.45
C ARG A 307 35.07 10.48 -2.89
N ARG A 308 34.68 10.32 -1.62
CA ARG A 308 33.81 11.27 -0.91
C ARG A 308 34.44 12.65 -0.77
N SER A 309 35.76 12.76 -0.60
CA SER A 309 36.44 14.06 -0.54
C SER A 309 36.44 14.84 -1.86
N ARG A 310 36.02 14.21 -2.97
CA ARG A 310 35.85 14.85 -4.28
C ARG A 310 34.43 15.32 -4.55
N LEU A 311 33.49 15.06 -3.62
CA LEU A 311 32.14 15.61 -3.68
C LEU A 311 32.14 17.01 -3.05
N TYR A 312 31.52 17.98 -3.72
CA TYR A 312 31.51 19.37 -3.27
C TYR A 312 30.10 19.94 -3.22
N CYS A 313 29.86 20.82 -2.25
CA CYS A 313 28.68 21.67 -2.22
C CYS A 313 29.04 23.01 -2.86
N ARG A 314 28.15 23.56 -3.69
CA ARG A 314 28.40 24.79 -4.43
C ARG A 314 27.15 25.63 -4.63
N TYR A 315 27.37 26.90 -4.97
CA TYR A 315 26.33 27.79 -5.44
C TYR A 315 26.35 27.78 -6.97
N HIS A 316 25.37 27.12 -7.58
CA HIS A 316 25.22 26.97 -9.02
C HIS A 316 24.45 28.14 -9.62
N ASP A 317 25.05 28.81 -10.60
CA ASP A 317 24.52 30.02 -11.24
C ASP A 317 23.76 29.72 -12.55
N GLY A 318 23.45 28.46 -12.85
CA GLY A 318 22.73 28.07 -14.07
C GLY A 318 23.50 28.35 -15.35
N ASN A 319 24.84 28.24 -15.32
CA ASN A 319 25.71 28.66 -16.42
C ASN A 319 25.54 30.15 -16.75
N ARG A 320 25.61 31.00 -15.71
CA ARG A 320 25.35 32.45 -15.78
C ARG A 320 23.92 32.82 -16.18
N ASN A 321 22.94 32.03 -15.76
CA ASN A 321 21.53 32.38 -15.91
C ASN A 321 21.25 33.70 -15.14
N PRO A 322 20.63 34.73 -15.77
CA PRO A 322 20.42 36.02 -15.12
C PRO A 322 19.66 35.96 -13.79
N ARG A 323 18.74 35.00 -13.61
CA ARG A 323 17.98 34.82 -12.36
C ARG A 323 18.83 34.18 -11.28
N LEU A 324 19.64 33.19 -11.64
CA LEU A 324 20.50 32.46 -10.69
C LEU A 324 21.82 33.17 -10.37
N LEU A 325 22.19 34.23 -11.11
CA LEU A 325 23.27 35.14 -10.69
C LEU A 325 22.90 35.93 -9.42
N LEU A 326 21.62 36.30 -9.26
CA LEU A 326 21.13 37.02 -8.08
C LEU A 326 20.77 36.07 -6.93
N GLN A 327 20.27 34.89 -7.27
CA GLN A 327 19.90 33.86 -6.30
C GLN A 327 20.41 32.48 -6.76
N PRO A 328 21.70 32.18 -6.55
CA PRO A 328 22.26 30.90 -6.97
C PRO A 328 21.60 29.72 -6.28
N MET A 329 21.49 28.59 -6.98
CA MET A 329 21.00 27.36 -6.38
C MET A 329 22.05 26.71 -5.52
N LYS A 330 21.64 26.20 -4.36
CA LYS A 330 22.50 25.36 -3.52
C LYS A 330 22.53 23.96 -4.12
N GLU A 331 23.68 23.54 -4.60
CA GLU A 331 23.92 22.25 -5.24
C GLU A 331 24.86 21.40 -4.38
N GLU A 332 24.56 20.11 -4.26
CA GLU A 332 25.37 19.12 -3.57
C GLU A 332 25.57 17.90 -4.48
N ASP A 333 26.79 17.40 -4.58
CA ASP A 333 27.05 16.14 -5.28
C ASP A 333 26.56 14.95 -4.44
N GLU A 334 25.60 14.20 -4.95
CA GLU A 334 25.16 12.92 -4.38
C GLU A 334 26.03 11.77 -4.88
N TRP A 335 26.48 11.86 -6.14
CA TRP A 335 27.33 10.85 -6.75
C TRP A 335 28.24 11.45 -7.84
N ASP A 336 29.46 10.91 -7.97
CA ASP A 336 30.48 11.41 -8.91
C ASP A 336 30.39 10.77 -10.30
N SER A 337 30.07 9.48 -10.41
CA SER A 337 29.93 8.78 -11.69
C SER A 337 28.95 7.60 -11.63
N PRO A 338 27.82 7.64 -12.37
CA PRO A 338 27.26 8.79 -13.09
C PRO A 338 27.09 10.02 -12.19
N HIS A 339 27.19 11.22 -12.76
CA HIS A 339 27.08 12.44 -11.96
C HIS A 339 25.63 12.66 -11.53
N ILE A 340 25.39 12.63 -10.21
CA ILE A 340 24.07 12.90 -9.63
C ILE A 340 24.22 14.07 -8.67
N VAL A 341 23.35 15.06 -8.85
CA VAL A 341 23.35 16.26 -8.02
C VAL A 341 22.01 16.44 -7.33
N ARG A 342 22.06 16.95 -6.10
CA ARG A 342 20.91 17.43 -5.36
C ARG A 342 20.90 18.95 -5.35
N TYR A 343 19.76 19.53 -5.68
CA TYR A 343 19.47 20.94 -5.44
C TYR A 343 18.67 21.10 -4.15
N LEU A 344 19.18 21.91 -3.22
CA LEU A 344 18.48 22.25 -1.99
C LEU A 344 17.51 23.41 -2.22
N ASN A 345 16.36 23.35 -1.54
CA ASN A 345 15.31 24.37 -1.63
C ASN A 345 14.84 24.62 -3.08
N ALA A 346 14.80 23.57 -3.90
CA ALA A 346 14.31 23.60 -5.27
C ALA A 346 12.80 23.93 -5.34
N LEU A 347 12.03 23.52 -4.32
CA LEU A 347 10.63 23.87 -4.15
C LEU A 347 10.38 24.47 -2.76
N SER A 348 9.55 25.51 -2.71
CA SER A 348 9.03 26.05 -1.45
C SER A 348 7.85 25.25 -0.92
N ASP A 349 7.58 25.34 0.39
CA ASP A 349 6.42 24.68 1.00
C ASP A 349 5.09 25.11 0.38
N GLN A 350 4.95 26.39 0.01
CA GLN A 350 3.75 26.91 -0.64
C GLN A 350 3.52 26.29 -2.02
N GLU A 351 4.59 26.15 -2.81
CA GLU A 351 4.52 25.49 -4.12
C GLU A 351 4.18 24.01 -3.97
N ILE A 352 4.80 23.32 -2.99
CA ILE A 352 4.52 21.91 -2.69
C ILE A 352 3.05 21.69 -2.37
N GLU A 353 2.48 22.48 -1.45
CA GLU A 353 1.08 22.30 -1.07
C GLU A 353 0.13 22.63 -2.21
N LYS A 354 0.44 23.65 -3.03
CA LYS A 354 -0.37 23.96 -4.22
C LYS A 354 -0.33 22.82 -5.25
N ILE A 355 0.84 22.26 -5.51
CA ILE A 355 0.99 21.12 -6.43
C ILE A 355 0.20 19.91 -5.91
N LYS A 356 0.27 19.61 -4.61
CA LYS A 356 -0.52 18.52 -4.00
C LYS A 356 -2.02 18.77 -4.11
N GLU A 357 -2.48 19.99 -3.87
CA GLU A 357 -3.89 20.38 -4.00
C GLU A 357 -4.42 20.10 -5.41
N LEU A 358 -3.67 20.51 -6.44
CA LEU A 358 -4.04 20.27 -7.85
C LEU A 358 -4.00 18.78 -8.22
N ALA A 359 -3.06 18.02 -7.66
CA ALA A 359 -2.86 16.62 -7.99
C ALA A 359 -3.86 15.66 -7.32
N LYS A 360 -4.22 15.90 -6.05
CA LYS A 360 -5.11 15.03 -5.24
C LYS A 360 -6.37 14.54 -5.98
N PRO A 361 -7.18 15.40 -6.64
CA PRO A 361 -8.41 14.94 -7.31
C PRO A 361 -8.15 14.10 -8.57
N ARG A 362 -6.92 14.10 -9.09
CA ARG A 362 -6.52 13.37 -10.31
C ARG A 362 -5.64 12.15 -10.04
N LEU A 363 -5.33 11.88 -8.78
CA LEU A 363 -4.51 10.73 -8.40
C LEU A 363 -5.24 9.43 -8.74
N ALA A 364 -4.87 8.85 -9.87
CA ALA A 364 -5.32 7.54 -10.29
C ALA A 364 -4.20 6.51 -10.06
N ARG A 365 -4.57 5.24 -9.98
CA ARG A 365 -3.60 4.16 -9.91
C ARG A 365 -2.67 4.24 -11.13
N ALA A 366 -1.36 4.20 -10.91
CA ALA A 366 -0.41 4.23 -12.02
C ALA A 366 -0.63 2.99 -12.89
N THR A 367 -1.03 3.20 -14.14
CA THR A 367 -1.08 2.15 -15.16
C THR A 367 0.23 2.13 -15.92
N VAL A 368 0.66 0.92 -16.30
CA VAL A 368 1.82 0.72 -17.16
C VAL A 368 1.34 0.12 -18.47
N ARG A 369 2.09 0.36 -19.54
CA ARG A 369 1.85 -0.32 -20.81
C ARG A 369 2.47 -1.71 -20.72
N ASP A 370 1.65 -2.75 -20.74
CA ASP A 370 2.12 -4.13 -20.73
C ASP A 370 3.02 -4.37 -21.97
N PRO A 371 4.25 -4.89 -21.78
CA PRO A 371 5.20 -5.01 -22.88
C PRO A 371 4.83 -6.11 -23.90
N ILE A 372 3.95 -7.05 -23.54
CA ILE A 372 3.51 -8.16 -24.40
C ILE A 372 2.22 -7.79 -25.13
N THR A 373 1.24 -7.30 -24.40
CA THR A 373 -0.12 -7.04 -24.90
C THR A 373 -0.32 -5.60 -25.35
N GLY A 374 0.55 -4.67 -24.92
CA GLY A 374 0.46 -3.25 -25.25
C GLY A 374 -0.69 -2.50 -24.56
N VAL A 375 -1.48 -3.19 -23.72
CA VAL A 375 -2.63 -2.66 -22.98
C VAL A 375 -2.16 -1.99 -21.69
N LEU A 376 -2.85 -0.92 -21.27
CA LEU A 376 -2.61 -0.29 -19.97
C LEU A 376 -3.12 -1.22 -18.85
N THR A 377 -2.22 -1.77 -18.04
CA THR A 377 -2.54 -2.65 -16.91
C THR A 377 -2.01 -2.07 -15.60
N THR A 378 -2.59 -2.47 -14.46
CA THR A 378 -2.03 -2.19 -13.14
C THR A 378 -0.84 -3.12 -12.92
N ALA A 379 0.35 -2.54 -12.65
CA ALA A 379 1.56 -3.32 -12.45
C ALA A 379 1.84 -3.56 -10.96
N ASN A 380 2.12 -4.81 -10.61
CA ASN A 380 2.63 -5.18 -9.28
C ASN A 380 3.99 -4.50 -8.98
N TYR A 381 4.76 -4.16 -10.02
CA TYR A 381 6.07 -3.54 -9.91
C TYR A 381 6.06 -2.01 -9.68
N ARG A 382 4.91 -1.34 -9.87
CA ARG A 382 4.74 0.09 -9.59
C ARG A 382 3.50 0.32 -8.73
N VAL A 383 3.73 0.49 -7.44
CA VAL A 383 2.68 0.71 -6.44
C VAL A 383 2.67 2.18 -6.04
N SER A 384 2.12 3.02 -6.92
CA SER A 384 1.89 4.44 -6.68
C SER A 384 0.55 4.92 -7.26
N LYS A 385 0.05 6.07 -6.78
CA LYS A 385 -0.91 6.87 -7.54
C LYS A 385 -0.19 8.01 -8.25
N SER A 386 -0.60 8.30 -9.48
CA SER A 386 0.01 9.34 -10.30
C SER A 386 -1.02 10.32 -10.82
N ALA A 387 -0.61 11.57 -10.96
CA ALA A 387 -1.34 12.63 -11.66
C ALA A 387 -0.37 13.37 -12.58
N TRP A 388 -0.91 14.05 -13.59
CA TRP A 388 -0.13 14.86 -14.53
C TRP A 388 -0.70 16.27 -14.54
N LEU A 389 0.18 17.27 -14.42
CA LEU A 389 -0.18 18.68 -14.41
C LEU A 389 0.51 19.41 -15.56
N GLU A 390 -0.26 20.19 -16.31
CA GLU A 390 0.23 21.06 -17.38
C GLU A 390 0.65 22.44 -16.84
N GLY A 391 1.58 23.11 -17.55
CA GLY A 391 2.08 24.43 -17.14
C GLY A 391 1.00 25.51 -17.14
N GLU A 392 0.04 25.42 -18.06
CA GLU A 392 -1.04 26.39 -18.24
C GLU A 392 -2.10 26.33 -17.14
N GLU A 393 -2.12 25.25 -16.35
CA GLU A 393 -3.14 25.05 -15.32
C GLU A 393 -2.99 25.97 -14.11
N ASP A 394 -1.76 26.25 -13.70
CA ASP A 394 -1.49 27.14 -12.57
C ASP A 394 -0.10 27.80 -12.72
N PRO A 395 0.02 29.12 -12.46
CA PRO A 395 1.31 29.82 -12.51
C PRO A 395 2.41 29.21 -11.63
N VAL A 396 2.07 28.44 -10.59
CA VAL A 396 3.05 27.67 -9.80
C VAL A 396 3.77 26.63 -10.67
N ILE A 397 3.03 25.88 -11.49
CA ILE A 397 3.61 24.82 -12.33
C ILE A 397 4.55 25.43 -13.36
N GLU A 398 4.14 26.53 -13.97
CA GLU A 398 4.98 27.24 -14.94
C GLU A 398 6.24 27.83 -14.30
N ARG A 399 6.15 28.40 -13.09
CA ARG A 399 7.33 28.84 -12.34
C ARG A 399 8.30 27.69 -12.03
N VAL A 400 7.78 26.50 -11.71
CA VAL A 400 8.62 25.31 -11.47
C VAL A 400 9.29 24.85 -12.78
N ASN A 401 8.57 24.77 -13.90
CA ASN A 401 9.15 24.43 -15.20
C ASN A 401 10.28 25.40 -15.58
N GLN A 402 10.01 26.70 -15.47
CA GLN A 402 10.98 27.73 -15.76
C GLN A 402 12.23 27.64 -14.86
N ARG A 403 12.06 27.30 -13.57
CA ARG A 403 13.16 27.07 -12.64
C ARG A 403 13.98 25.84 -13.04
N ILE A 404 13.35 24.75 -13.45
CA ILE A 404 14.06 23.55 -13.94
C ILE A 404 14.91 23.91 -15.17
N GLU A 405 14.37 24.71 -16.09
CA GLU A 405 15.12 25.20 -17.25
C GLU A 405 16.31 26.09 -16.84
N ASP A 406 16.12 27.00 -15.89
CA ASP A 406 17.18 27.88 -15.39
C ASP A 406 18.33 27.09 -14.73
N ILE A 407 17.99 26.06 -13.96
CA ILE A 407 18.95 25.25 -13.21
C ILE A 407 19.74 24.33 -14.15
N THR A 408 19.03 23.60 -15.01
CA THR A 408 19.64 22.55 -15.85
C THR A 408 20.24 23.09 -17.14
N GLY A 409 19.82 24.28 -17.58
CA GLY A 409 20.12 24.83 -18.89
C GLY A 409 19.39 24.12 -20.05
N LEU A 410 18.54 23.13 -19.76
CA LEU A 410 17.78 22.38 -20.76
C LEU A 410 16.38 22.98 -20.94
N THR A 411 15.88 23.05 -22.16
CA THR A 411 14.51 23.56 -22.40
C THR A 411 13.47 22.61 -21.84
N THR A 412 12.42 23.15 -21.20
CA THR A 412 11.25 22.36 -20.81
C THR A 412 10.13 22.39 -21.84
N GLN A 413 10.30 23.07 -22.98
CA GLN A 413 9.26 23.18 -24.02
C GLN A 413 8.85 21.84 -24.63
N THR A 414 9.81 20.92 -24.77
CA THR A 414 9.59 19.56 -25.29
C THR A 414 9.53 18.53 -24.17
N ALA A 415 9.64 18.95 -22.91
CA ALA A 415 9.57 18.07 -21.75
C ALA A 415 8.13 17.60 -21.50
N GLU A 416 8.00 16.45 -20.85
CA GLU A 416 6.68 15.92 -20.49
C GLU A 416 5.98 16.80 -19.43
N LEU A 417 4.68 16.57 -19.23
CA LEU A 417 3.91 17.16 -18.14
C LEU A 417 4.56 16.86 -16.79
N LEU A 418 4.32 17.72 -15.79
CA LEU A 418 4.84 17.47 -14.45
C LEU A 418 4.09 16.27 -13.87
N GLN A 419 4.78 15.14 -13.71
CA GLN A 419 4.19 13.94 -13.11
C GLN A 419 4.25 14.06 -11.59
N ILE A 420 3.12 13.95 -10.90
CA ILE A 420 3.08 13.86 -9.43
C ILE A 420 2.84 12.40 -9.09
N ALA A 421 3.65 11.84 -8.19
CA ALA A 421 3.46 10.50 -7.67
C ALA A 421 3.34 10.50 -6.14
N ASN A 422 2.38 9.75 -5.62
CA ASN A 422 2.25 9.45 -4.20
C ASN A 422 2.42 7.96 -3.95
N TYR A 423 3.32 7.63 -3.01
CA TYR A 423 3.54 6.29 -2.50
C TYR A 423 3.10 6.26 -1.03
N GLY A 424 2.07 5.48 -0.74
CA GLY A 424 1.71 5.07 0.62
C GLY A 424 2.67 4.02 1.19
N VAL A 425 2.31 3.44 2.34
CA VAL A 425 3.08 2.37 3.00
C VAL A 425 3.25 1.18 2.05
N GLY A 426 4.48 0.68 1.93
CA GLY A 426 4.86 -0.39 0.99
C GLY A 426 4.80 0.00 -0.49
N GLY A 427 4.41 1.24 -0.82
CA GLY A 427 4.42 1.76 -2.19
C GLY A 427 5.85 1.86 -2.73
N GLN A 428 6.08 1.32 -3.92
CA GLN A 428 7.40 1.23 -4.55
C GLN A 428 7.34 1.49 -6.06
N TYR A 429 8.52 1.65 -6.66
CA TYR A 429 8.71 1.50 -8.11
C TYR A 429 9.98 0.68 -8.32
N GLU A 430 9.85 -0.52 -8.85
CA GLU A 430 10.97 -1.42 -9.14
C GLU A 430 11.99 -0.83 -10.12
N PRO A 431 13.23 -1.40 -10.18
CA PRO A 431 14.28 -0.94 -11.07
C PRO A 431 13.85 -0.77 -12.53
N HIS A 432 13.99 0.45 -13.05
CA HIS A 432 13.63 0.82 -14.41
C HIS A 432 14.59 1.86 -15.00
N PHE A 433 14.42 2.10 -16.30
CA PHE A 433 15.04 3.19 -17.03
C PHE A 433 14.00 4.25 -17.30
N ASP A 434 14.42 5.51 -17.25
CA ASP A 434 13.57 6.61 -17.72
C ASP A 434 13.64 6.77 -19.23
N PHE A 435 14.75 6.39 -19.87
CA PHE A 435 14.91 6.43 -21.32
C PHE A 435 14.39 5.14 -22.00
N SER A 436 14.03 5.25 -23.27
CA SER A 436 13.68 4.09 -24.11
C SER A 436 14.93 3.39 -24.61
N ARG A 437 14.96 2.06 -24.52
CA ARG A 437 16.11 1.26 -24.98
C ARG A 437 16.07 1.05 -26.50
N LYS A 438 17.18 0.57 -27.08
CA LYS A 438 17.29 0.30 -28.53
C LYS A 438 16.27 -0.72 -29.02
N GLU A 439 15.86 -1.64 -28.14
CA GLU A 439 14.86 -2.66 -28.40
C GLU A 439 13.42 -2.10 -28.39
N GLU A 440 13.22 -0.83 -28.05
CA GLU A 440 11.94 -0.14 -27.92
C GLU A 440 11.81 1.04 -28.91
N PRO A 441 12.01 0.85 -30.23
CA PRO A 441 12.21 1.94 -31.19
C PRO A 441 11.00 2.87 -31.37
N ASP A 442 9.80 2.45 -30.96
CA ASP A 442 8.56 3.20 -31.16
C ASP A 442 8.14 4.05 -29.93
N ALA A 443 8.86 3.98 -28.79
CA ALA A 443 8.38 4.54 -27.52
C ALA A 443 8.05 6.05 -27.55
N PHE A 444 8.80 6.84 -28.31
CA PHE A 444 8.61 8.30 -28.43
C PHE A 444 8.24 8.75 -29.85
N LYS A 445 7.97 7.81 -30.75
CA LYS A 445 7.76 8.10 -32.18
C LYS A 445 6.49 8.92 -32.44
N THR A 446 5.45 8.73 -31.61
CA THR A 446 4.19 9.48 -31.68
C THR A 446 4.31 10.88 -31.11
N LEU A 447 5.15 11.07 -30.07
CA LEU A 447 5.42 12.38 -29.48
C LEU A 447 6.35 13.21 -30.37
N GLY A 448 7.25 12.54 -31.10
CA GLY A 448 8.22 13.22 -31.96
C GLY A 448 9.21 14.10 -31.20
N THR A 449 9.30 13.96 -29.87
CA THR A 449 10.19 14.74 -29.00
C THR A 449 11.55 14.07 -28.79
N GLY A 450 11.73 12.84 -29.27
CA GLY A 450 12.95 12.05 -29.09
C GLY A 450 13.03 11.41 -27.70
N ASN A 451 14.16 10.80 -27.36
CA ASN A 451 14.35 10.09 -26.10
C ASN A 451 14.49 11.05 -24.89
N ARG A 452 14.29 10.55 -23.67
CA ARG A 452 14.39 11.34 -22.44
C ARG A 452 15.86 11.50 -22.05
N VAL A 453 16.39 12.71 -22.21
CA VAL A 453 17.81 13.02 -21.97
C VAL A 453 18.17 13.12 -20.50
N ALA A 454 17.25 13.57 -19.66
CA ALA A 454 17.49 13.80 -18.24
C ALA A 454 16.21 13.72 -17.42
N THR A 455 16.39 13.49 -16.12
CA THR A 455 15.31 13.42 -15.14
C THR A 455 15.55 14.43 -14.03
N PHE A 456 14.51 15.18 -13.68
CA PHE A 456 14.51 16.10 -12.55
C PHE A 456 13.41 15.70 -11.57
N LEU A 457 13.82 15.09 -10.45
CA LEU A 457 12.93 14.52 -9.45
C LEU A 457 12.89 15.39 -8.20
N ASN A 458 11.75 16.03 -7.92
CA ASN A 458 11.52 16.79 -6.69
C ASN A 458 10.96 15.91 -5.58
N TYR A 459 11.46 16.07 -4.36
CA TYR A 459 10.89 15.50 -3.15
C TYR A 459 9.96 16.52 -2.47
N MET A 460 8.68 16.16 -2.33
CA MET A 460 7.61 17.03 -1.81
C MET A 460 7.12 16.61 -0.41
N SER A 461 7.75 15.61 0.19
CA SER A 461 7.57 15.22 1.59
C SER A 461 8.87 14.67 2.17
N ASP A 462 8.99 14.79 3.48
CA ASP A 462 9.96 13.99 4.25
C ASP A 462 9.35 12.60 4.46
N VAL A 463 10.21 11.58 4.37
CA VAL A 463 9.83 10.18 4.59
C VAL A 463 10.58 9.71 5.81
N GLU A 464 9.85 9.20 6.79
CA GLU A 464 10.41 8.84 8.09
C GLU A 464 11.31 7.60 7.99
N ALA A 465 10.85 6.57 7.27
CA ALA A 465 11.65 5.39 6.99
C ALA A 465 11.37 4.82 5.59
N GLY A 466 12.42 4.34 4.92
CA GLY A 466 12.34 3.79 3.57
C GLY A 466 12.19 4.86 2.48
N GLY A 467 11.63 4.49 1.33
CA GLY A 467 11.30 5.45 0.27
C GLY A 467 12.51 6.06 -0.47
N ALA A 468 13.74 5.58 -0.26
CA ALA A 468 14.93 6.05 -0.99
C ALA A 468 14.80 5.88 -2.51
N THR A 469 15.43 6.77 -3.28
CA THR A 469 15.70 6.54 -4.70
C THR A 469 17.06 5.85 -4.80
N VAL A 470 17.11 4.63 -5.33
CA VAL A 470 18.33 3.81 -5.36
C VAL A 470 18.75 3.50 -6.78
N PHE A 471 20.06 3.37 -7.00
CA PHE A 471 20.68 3.05 -8.28
C PHE A 471 21.48 1.75 -8.15
N PRO A 472 20.89 0.58 -8.51
CA PRO A 472 21.49 -0.74 -8.30
C PRO A 472 22.90 -0.90 -8.86
N ASP A 473 23.14 -0.41 -10.07
CA ASP A 473 24.38 -0.68 -10.82
C ASP A 473 25.64 -0.11 -10.17
N PHE A 474 25.53 1.02 -9.48
CA PHE A 474 26.67 1.66 -8.78
C PHE A 474 26.45 1.82 -7.27
N GLY A 475 25.34 1.32 -6.75
CA GLY A 475 25.10 1.16 -5.32
C GLY A 475 24.79 2.44 -4.57
N ALA A 476 24.26 3.47 -5.23
CA ALA A 476 23.85 4.71 -4.57
C ALA A 476 22.43 4.63 -3.99
N ALA A 477 22.20 5.32 -2.87
CA ALA A 477 20.90 5.47 -2.24
C ALA A 477 20.70 6.92 -1.81
N ILE A 478 19.64 7.53 -2.33
CA ILE A 478 19.34 8.95 -2.15
C ILE A 478 18.03 9.06 -1.37
N TYR A 479 18.13 9.51 -0.12
CA TYR A 479 16.97 9.60 0.77
C TYR A 479 16.13 10.86 0.46
N PRO A 480 14.78 10.76 0.52
CA PRO A 480 13.90 11.88 0.30
C PRO A 480 14.12 12.98 1.35
N LYS A 481 14.16 14.23 0.89
CA LYS A 481 14.18 15.40 1.77
C LYS A 481 13.29 16.47 1.16
N LYS A 482 12.26 16.88 1.89
CA LYS A 482 11.25 17.82 1.38
C LYS A 482 11.89 19.10 0.85
N GLY A 483 11.40 19.56 -0.29
CA GLY A 483 11.86 20.79 -0.94
C GLY A 483 13.16 20.65 -1.73
N THR A 484 13.79 19.47 -1.73
CA THR A 484 14.98 19.20 -2.55
C THR A 484 14.62 18.55 -3.87
N ALA A 485 15.52 18.65 -4.84
CA ALA A 485 15.41 17.94 -6.11
C ALA A 485 16.69 17.20 -6.44
N VAL A 486 16.58 16.08 -7.15
CA VAL A 486 17.71 15.28 -7.63
C VAL A 486 17.67 15.26 -9.14
N PHE A 487 18.83 15.41 -9.76
CA PHE A 487 18.99 15.48 -11.20
C PHE A 487 20.08 14.54 -11.68
N TRP A 488 19.80 13.85 -12.78
CA TRP A 488 20.77 13.03 -13.50
C TRP A 488 20.44 13.02 -15.00
N TYR A 489 21.46 12.76 -15.82
CA TYR A 489 21.28 12.49 -17.24
C TYR A 489 21.00 11.01 -17.45
N ASN A 490 20.00 10.70 -18.27
CA ASN A 490 19.66 9.33 -18.68
C ASN A 490 20.45 8.87 -19.91
N LEU A 491 20.88 9.84 -20.73
CA LEU A 491 21.62 9.60 -21.96
C LEU A 491 23.00 10.24 -21.87
N PHE A 492 24.00 9.62 -22.50
CA PHE A 492 25.28 10.26 -22.82
C PHE A 492 25.09 11.41 -23.80
N ARG A 493 26.12 12.21 -24.04
CA ARG A 493 26.07 13.28 -25.07
C ARG A 493 26.03 12.72 -26.49
N SER A 494 26.37 11.45 -26.69
CA SER A 494 26.18 10.72 -27.95
C SER A 494 24.70 10.45 -28.28
N GLY A 495 23.82 10.53 -27.27
CA GLY A 495 22.42 10.09 -27.35
C GLY A 495 22.21 8.64 -26.92
N GLU A 496 23.29 7.89 -26.67
CA GLU A 496 23.21 6.54 -26.13
C GLU A 496 22.71 6.53 -24.68
N GLY A 497 21.95 5.50 -24.32
CA GLY A 497 21.43 5.35 -22.96
C GLY A 497 22.53 4.99 -21.95
N ASP A 498 22.59 5.70 -20.82
CA ASP A 498 23.47 5.32 -19.72
C ASP A 498 22.79 4.26 -18.86
N TYR A 499 23.07 2.98 -19.14
CA TYR A 499 22.50 1.84 -18.43
C TYR A 499 22.78 1.85 -16.92
N ARG A 500 23.80 2.58 -16.45
CA ARG A 500 24.08 2.72 -15.03
C ARG A 500 22.99 3.49 -14.30
N THR A 501 22.21 4.31 -15.02
CA THR A 501 21.12 5.15 -14.46
C THR A 501 19.84 4.37 -14.16
N ARG A 502 19.90 3.03 -14.27
CA ARG A 502 18.84 2.15 -13.78
C ARG A 502 18.56 2.47 -12.32
N HIS A 503 17.31 2.77 -12.00
CA HIS A 503 16.97 3.25 -10.68
C HIS A 503 15.59 2.78 -10.23
N ALA A 504 15.36 2.84 -8.93
CA ALA A 504 14.13 2.38 -8.29
C ALA A 504 13.73 3.32 -7.16
N ALA A 505 12.44 3.31 -6.83
CA ALA A 505 11.94 3.85 -5.57
C ALA A 505 11.75 2.69 -4.58
N CYS A 506 12.51 2.71 -3.50
CA CYS A 506 12.34 1.76 -2.40
C CYS A 506 10.94 1.85 -1.80
N PRO A 507 10.40 0.74 -1.26
CA PRO A 507 9.13 0.75 -0.57
C PRO A 507 9.16 1.74 0.58
N VAL A 508 8.10 2.53 0.76
CA VAL A 508 7.98 3.40 1.94
C VAL A 508 7.69 2.54 3.16
N LEU A 509 8.60 2.53 4.14
CA LEU A 509 8.42 1.75 5.36
C LEU A 509 7.50 2.50 6.33
N VAL A 510 7.78 3.79 6.59
CA VAL A 510 6.92 4.65 7.40
C VAL A 510 6.83 6.06 6.80
N GLY A 511 5.63 6.63 6.85
CA GLY A 511 5.30 7.96 6.28
C GLY A 511 4.73 7.88 4.87
N SER A 512 4.76 9.00 4.15
CA SER A 512 4.26 9.11 2.77
C SER A 512 5.31 9.77 1.88
N LYS A 513 5.59 9.16 0.73
CA LYS A 513 6.48 9.76 -0.27
C LYS A 513 5.66 10.48 -1.34
N TRP A 514 5.81 11.78 -1.42
CA TRP A 514 5.34 12.61 -2.52
C TRP A 514 6.53 13.07 -3.34
N VAL A 515 6.48 12.84 -4.65
CA VAL A 515 7.49 13.33 -5.59
C VAL A 515 6.82 13.95 -6.80
N SER A 516 7.49 14.90 -7.42
CA SER A 516 7.16 15.31 -8.78
C SER A 516 8.34 15.05 -9.72
N ASN A 517 8.06 14.47 -10.87
CA ASN A 517 9.06 14.11 -11.86
C ASN A 517 8.87 14.93 -13.13
N LYS A 518 9.97 15.43 -13.68
CA LYS A 518 10.02 16.11 -14.97
C LYS A 518 11.01 15.39 -15.87
N TRP A 519 10.49 14.78 -16.92
CA TRP A 519 11.29 14.15 -17.96
C TRP A 519 11.56 15.13 -19.10
N ILE A 520 12.83 15.40 -19.35
CA ILE A 520 13.28 16.33 -20.37
C ILE A 520 13.69 15.52 -21.60
N HIS A 521 13.20 15.92 -22.78
CA HIS A 521 13.51 15.25 -24.04
C HIS A 521 14.71 15.86 -24.76
N GLU A 522 15.32 15.09 -25.66
CA GLU A 522 16.49 15.49 -26.45
C GLU A 522 16.18 16.58 -27.49
N ARG A 523 14.98 16.60 -28.09
CA ARG A 523 14.61 17.63 -29.07
C ARG A 523 14.51 18.99 -28.40
N GLY A 524 15.05 20.02 -29.04
CA GLY A 524 15.14 21.38 -28.48
C GLY A 524 16.41 21.61 -27.64
N GLN A 525 17.22 20.57 -27.42
CA GLN A 525 18.48 20.66 -26.69
C GLN A 525 19.71 20.76 -27.61
N GLU A 526 19.54 20.77 -28.93
CA GLU A 526 20.62 20.63 -29.92
C GLU A 526 21.74 21.66 -29.73
N PHE A 527 21.37 22.88 -29.33
CA PHE A 527 22.30 23.98 -29.07
C PHE A 527 22.60 24.21 -27.58
N ARG A 528 21.85 23.56 -26.69
CA ARG A 528 21.97 23.70 -25.23
C ARG A 528 22.83 22.58 -24.62
N ARG A 529 22.81 21.40 -25.24
CA ARG A 529 23.58 20.21 -24.87
C ARG A 529 24.25 19.62 -26.13
N PRO A 530 25.36 20.20 -26.59
CA PRO A 530 26.07 19.70 -27.77
C PRO A 530 26.55 18.25 -27.60
N CYS A 531 26.59 17.53 -28.71
CA CYS A 531 27.05 16.13 -28.74
C CYS A 531 28.50 15.99 -28.27
N GLY A 532 28.79 14.82 -27.69
CA GLY A 532 30.13 14.42 -27.26
C GLY A 532 31.02 14.05 -28.44
N LEU A 533 32.32 13.95 -28.21
CA LEU A 533 33.29 13.45 -29.17
C LEU A 533 33.40 11.92 -29.10
N THR A 534 32.99 11.32 -27.99
CA THR A 534 32.96 9.86 -27.78
C THR A 534 31.54 9.37 -27.44
N GLU A 535 31.38 8.04 -27.46
CA GLU A 535 30.11 7.38 -27.17
C GLU A 535 29.66 7.56 -25.71
N VAL A 536 30.60 7.72 -24.78
CA VAL A 536 30.37 7.79 -23.31
C VAL A 536 30.63 9.16 -22.71
N ASP A 537 30.81 10.19 -23.58
CA ASP A 537 31.04 11.58 -23.19
C ASP A 537 29.82 12.27 -22.55
#